data_AF-X1CUU6-F1
#
_entry.id   AF-X1CUU6-F1
#
_cell.length_a   1.000
_cell.length_b   1.000
_cell.length_c   1.000
_cell.angle_alpha   90.00
_cell.angle_beta   90.00
_cell.angle_gamma   90.00
#
_symmetry.space_group_name_H-M   'P 1'
#
loop_
_entity.id
_entity.type
_entity.pdbx_description
1 polymer ?
#
loop_
_entity_poly.entity_id
_entity_poly.type
_entity_poly.pdbx_seq_one_letter_code
_entity_poly.pdbx_strand_id
1 'polypeptide(L)'
;EKVKLALNDRGISYKVGNKITEMYPELKGKHPRGWPAGSTWSSVEGVYKTDRKAISIAETFRPVGGKEFLKTPVKTIRGILNHETGHGFDASPEGLFYSSRPEFKAAYAKDFGAMTKDEWRRRGLHYYHQAGTPGRSETFAEIFADVMGQGCHPEGDIIQWFPNCKEYIEGILK
;
A
#
# COMPACT_ATOMS: atom_id res chain seq x y z
N GLU A 1 -17.68 -3.22 -8.69
CA GLU A 1 -18.13 -1.87 -9.11
C GLU A 1 -17.99 -0.80 -8.02
N LYS A 2 -18.38 -1.07 -6.76
CA LYS A 2 -18.30 -0.11 -5.65
C LYS A 2 -16.97 0.64 -5.50
N VAL A 3 -15.83 -0.08 -5.56
CA VAL A 3 -14.49 0.53 -5.50
C VAL A 3 -14.29 1.53 -6.62
N LYS A 4 -14.58 1.15 -7.87
CA LYS A 4 -14.44 2.03 -9.04
C LYS A 4 -15.29 3.29 -8.91
N LEU A 5 -16.55 3.15 -8.46
CA LEU A 5 -17.44 4.28 -8.21
C LEU A 5 -16.88 5.19 -7.11
N ALA A 6 -16.43 4.61 -5.98
CA ALA A 6 -15.86 5.38 -4.88
C ALA A 6 -14.62 6.18 -5.29
N LEU A 7 -13.72 5.59 -6.09
CA LEU A 7 -12.54 6.29 -6.60
C LEU A 7 -12.94 7.40 -7.58
N ASN A 8 -13.89 7.12 -8.47
CA ASN A 8 -14.39 8.10 -9.44
C ASN A 8 -15.06 9.30 -8.77
N ASP A 9 -15.94 9.05 -7.80
CA ASP A 9 -16.63 10.10 -7.02
C ASP A 9 -15.63 10.99 -6.26
N ARG A 10 -14.50 10.41 -5.84
CA ARG A 10 -13.42 11.14 -5.18
C ARG A 10 -12.52 11.89 -6.15
N GLY A 11 -12.66 11.66 -7.46
CA GLY A 11 -11.80 12.21 -8.51
C GLY A 11 -10.40 11.58 -8.51
N ILE A 12 -10.28 10.33 -8.07
CA ILE A 12 -9.01 9.59 -8.08
C ILE A 12 -8.76 9.05 -9.48
N SER A 13 -7.58 9.36 -10.01
CA SER A 13 -7.14 8.95 -11.35
C SER A 13 -6.03 7.91 -11.29
N TYR A 14 -5.82 7.22 -12.42
CA TYR A 14 -4.69 6.30 -12.62
C TYR A 14 -3.67 6.93 -13.57
N LYS A 15 -2.38 6.77 -13.25
CA LYS A 15 -1.26 7.25 -14.06
C LYS A 15 -0.26 6.11 -14.22
N VAL A 16 0.19 5.90 -15.46
CA VAL A 16 1.29 4.99 -15.77
C VAL A 16 2.40 5.79 -16.42
N GLY A 17 3.64 5.50 -16.06
CA GLY A 17 4.80 6.15 -16.66
C GLY A 17 6.07 5.33 -16.44
N ASN A 18 7.18 5.75 -17.04
CA ASN A 18 8.42 5.00 -16.97
C ASN A 18 9.00 4.95 -15.54
N LYS A 19 8.97 6.06 -14.79
CA LYS A 19 9.48 6.16 -13.40
C LYS A 19 8.58 7.02 -12.52
N ILE A 20 8.47 6.69 -11.23
CA ILE A 20 7.80 7.56 -10.24
C ILE A 20 8.40 8.96 -10.23
N THR A 21 9.73 9.08 -10.28
CA THR A 21 10.41 10.38 -10.28
C THR A 21 10.30 11.17 -11.59
N GLU A 22 9.86 10.56 -12.68
CA GLU A 22 9.50 11.28 -13.91
C GLU A 22 8.07 11.80 -13.83
N MET A 23 7.16 11.01 -13.25
CA MET A 23 5.79 11.43 -12.97
C MET A 23 5.71 12.52 -11.88
N TYR A 24 6.68 12.52 -10.97
CA TYR A 24 6.79 13.41 -9.80
C TYR A 24 8.25 13.86 -9.60
N PRO A 25 8.73 14.84 -10.39
CA PRO A 25 10.12 15.31 -10.33
C PRO A 25 10.56 15.79 -8.94
N GLU A 26 9.62 16.30 -8.13
CA GLU A 26 9.88 16.78 -6.78
C GLU A 26 10.33 15.69 -5.80
N LEU A 27 10.19 14.41 -6.16
CA LEU A 27 10.61 13.26 -5.36
C LEU A 27 12.04 12.80 -5.65
N LYS A 28 12.70 13.33 -6.69
CA LYS A 28 14.03 12.89 -7.11
C LYS A 28 15.04 13.05 -5.98
N GLY A 29 15.77 11.96 -5.68
CA GLY A 29 16.77 11.92 -4.61
C GLY A 29 16.22 11.88 -3.19
N LYS A 30 14.90 12.00 -2.99
CA LYS A 30 14.28 11.92 -1.67
C LYS A 30 14.11 10.47 -1.23
N HIS A 31 14.19 10.25 0.08
CA HIS A 31 13.93 8.96 0.71
C HIS A 31 12.41 8.76 0.89
N PRO A 32 11.83 7.64 0.44
CA PRO A 32 10.43 7.32 0.72
C PRO A 32 10.22 6.95 2.20
N ARG A 33 9.07 7.29 2.76
CA ARG A 33 8.75 6.95 4.16
C ARG A 33 8.69 5.44 4.33
N GLY A 34 9.33 4.91 5.37
CA GLY A 34 9.26 3.50 5.76
C GLY A 34 10.11 2.55 4.90
N TRP A 35 10.80 3.05 3.87
CA TRP A 35 11.68 2.24 3.05
C TRP A 35 13.06 2.02 3.70
N PRO A 36 13.80 0.97 3.33
CA PRO A 36 15.15 0.74 3.85
C PRO A 36 16.10 1.90 3.59
N ALA A 37 17.04 2.16 4.50
CA ALA A 37 18.05 3.19 4.33
C ALA A 37 18.80 3.05 2.99
N GLY A 38 19.12 4.19 2.35
CA GLY A 38 19.73 4.22 1.01
C GLY A 38 18.73 4.11 -0.15
N SER A 39 17.45 3.81 0.12
CA SER A 39 16.39 3.86 -0.89
C SER A 39 16.06 5.30 -1.28
N THR A 40 15.69 5.50 -2.54
CA THR A 40 15.14 6.77 -3.05
C THR A 40 13.81 6.49 -3.73
N TRP A 41 13.03 7.52 -4.04
CA TRP A 41 11.81 7.36 -4.85
C TRP A 41 12.05 6.79 -6.26
N SER A 42 13.30 6.72 -6.73
CA SER A 42 13.63 5.98 -7.96
C SER A 42 13.55 4.46 -7.79
N SER A 43 13.46 3.96 -6.56
CA SER A 43 13.32 2.54 -6.22
C SER A 43 11.87 2.08 -6.06
N VAL A 44 10.93 3.00 -6.16
CA VAL A 44 9.50 2.76 -5.91
C VAL A 44 8.80 2.45 -7.24
N GLU A 45 7.98 1.41 -7.24
CA GLU A 45 7.24 0.93 -8.43
C GLU A 45 5.79 1.46 -8.47
N GLY A 46 5.22 1.83 -7.33
CA GLY A 46 3.86 2.33 -7.20
C GLY A 46 3.72 3.39 -6.12
N VAL A 47 2.80 4.34 -6.29
CA VAL A 47 2.42 5.28 -5.22
C VAL A 47 1.03 5.86 -5.43
N TYR A 48 0.25 5.94 -4.35
CA TYR A 48 -0.89 6.84 -4.24
C TYR A 48 -0.47 8.21 -3.71
N LYS A 49 -0.59 9.23 -4.56
CA LYS A 49 -0.36 10.64 -4.19
C LYS A 49 -1.67 11.29 -3.76
N THR A 50 -1.89 11.43 -2.45
CA THR A 50 -3.11 12.01 -1.87
C THR A 50 -3.38 13.44 -2.34
N ASP A 51 -2.34 14.28 -2.43
CA ASP A 51 -2.43 15.68 -2.88
C ASP A 51 -2.72 15.83 -4.38
N ARG A 52 -2.54 14.75 -5.16
CA ARG A 52 -2.84 14.68 -6.59
C ARG A 52 -4.04 13.80 -6.90
N LYS A 53 -4.58 13.09 -5.90
CA LYS A 53 -5.60 12.05 -6.06
C LYS A 53 -5.26 11.10 -7.21
N ALA A 54 -4.03 10.58 -7.20
CA ALA A 54 -3.51 9.80 -8.32
C ALA A 54 -2.83 8.52 -7.83
N ILE A 55 -3.31 7.39 -8.33
CA ILE A 55 -2.65 6.09 -8.24
C ILE A 55 -1.66 6.00 -9.39
N SER A 56 -0.37 5.87 -9.09
CA SER A 56 0.68 5.93 -10.09
C SER A 56 1.52 4.66 -10.10
N ILE A 57 1.73 4.08 -11.27
CA ILE A 57 2.54 2.87 -11.47
C ILE A 57 3.70 3.17 -12.42
N ALA A 58 4.90 2.75 -12.04
CA ALA A 58 6.09 2.88 -12.86
C ALA A 58 6.37 1.58 -13.64
N GLU A 59 6.80 1.72 -14.89
CA GLU A 59 7.26 0.58 -15.71
C GLU A 59 8.69 0.14 -15.34
N THR A 60 9.47 1.03 -14.72
CA THR A 60 10.83 0.75 -14.28
C THR A 60 11.12 1.31 -12.89
N PHE A 61 12.00 0.63 -12.18
CA PHE A 61 12.50 1.03 -10.86
C PHE A 61 13.99 0.70 -10.74
N ARG A 62 14.68 1.35 -9.82
CA ARG A 62 16.07 1.05 -9.49
C ARG A 62 16.13 0.33 -8.14
N PRO A 63 16.49 -0.97 -8.10
CA PRO A 63 16.62 -1.69 -6.84
C PRO A 63 17.48 -0.94 -5.83
N VAL A 64 17.19 -1.13 -4.53
CA VAL A 64 17.98 -0.52 -3.46
C VAL A 64 19.42 -1.01 -3.56
N GLY A 65 20.38 -0.08 -3.61
CA GLY A 65 21.80 -0.39 -3.84
C GLY A 65 22.18 -0.74 -5.29
N GLY A 66 21.19 -0.87 -6.18
CA GLY A 66 21.39 -1.12 -7.61
C GLY A 66 21.79 0.15 -8.37
N LYS A 67 22.58 -0.01 -9.43
CA LYS A 67 22.97 1.09 -10.33
C LYS A 67 22.01 1.26 -11.51
N GLU A 68 21.41 0.17 -11.96
CA GLU A 68 20.58 0.13 -13.17
C GLU A 68 19.08 0.16 -12.85
N PHE A 69 18.31 0.66 -13.82
CA PHE A 69 16.86 0.54 -13.77
C PHE A 69 16.44 -0.80 -14.37
N LEU A 70 15.59 -1.51 -13.64
CA LEU A 70 14.95 -2.74 -14.06
C LEU A 70 13.50 -2.47 -14.46
N LYS A 71 12.95 -3.34 -15.31
CA LYS A 71 11.51 -3.34 -15.59
C LYS A 71 10.75 -3.92 -14.41
N THR A 72 9.64 -3.29 -14.04
CA THR A 72 8.70 -3.85 -13.07
C THR A 72 8.12 -5.15 -13.65
N PRO A 73 8.25 -6.30 -12.95
CA PRO A 73 7.74 -7.56 -13.45
C PRO A 73 6.23 -7.53 -13.68
N VAL A 74 5.75 -8.02 -14.82
CA VAL A 74 4.30 -8.03 -15.13
C VAL A 74 3.48 -8.73 -14.04
N LYS A 75 4.04 -9.82 -13.47
CA LYS A 75 3.39 -10.57 -12.38
C LYS A 75 3.20 -9.77 -11.09
N THR A 76 3.98 -8.70 -10.86
CA THR A 76 3.87 -7.86 -9.65
C THR A 76 2.99 -6.63 -9.87
N ILE A 77 2.81 -6.17 -11.13
CA ILE A 77 2.02 -4.98 -11.46
C ILE A 77 0.61 -5.05 -10.87
N ARG A 78 -0.05 -6.22 -10.93
CA ARG A 78 -1.41 -6.37 -10.40
C ARG A 78 -1.46 -6.17 -8.89
N GLY A 79 -0.52 -6.75 -8.15
CA GLY A 79 -0.41 -6.55 -6.71
C GLY A 79 -0.17 -5.08 -6.37
N ILE A 80 0.77 -4.44 -7.08
CA ILE A 80 1.11 -3.02 -6.85
C ILE A 80 -0.11 -2.14 -7.13
N LEU A 81 -0.78 -2.35 -8.27
CA LEU A 81 -1.98 -1.62 -8.63
C LEU A 81 -3.08 -1.78 -7.57
N ASN A 82 -3.29 -3.00 -7.09
CA ASN A 82 -4.26 -3.29 -6.05
C ASN A 82 -3.90 -2.61 -4.72
N HIS A 83 -2.63 -2.63 -4.32
CA HIS A 83 -2.12 -1.99 -3.09
C HIS A 83 -2.33 -0.47 -3.15
N GLU A 84 -1.88 0.18 -4.23
CA GLU A 84 -2.07 1.62 -4.38
C GLU A 84 -3.54 2.01 -4.53
N THR A 85 -4.35 1.13 -5.13
CA THR A 85 -5.81 1.28 -5.12
C THR A 85 -6.38 1.19 -3.71
N GLY A 86 -5.83 0.31 -2.87
CA GLY A 86 -6.14 0.22 -1.44
C GLY A 86 -5.89 1.52 -0.71
N HIS A 87 -4.76 2.19 -0.94
CA HIS A 87 -4.51 3.54 -0.39
C HIS A 87 -5.50 4.59 -0.92
N GLY A 88 -5.83 4.56 -2.21
CA GLY A 88 -6.84 5.45 -2.78
C GLY A 88 -8.24 5.22 -2.18
N PHE A 89 -8.59 3.96 -1.91
CA PHE A 89 -9.84 3.59 -1.28
C PHE A 89 -9.86 3.91 0.22
N ASP A 90 -8.73 3.76 0.91
CA ASP A 90 -8.51 4.10 2.32
C ASP A 90 -8.83 5.58 2.59
N ALA A 91 -8.43 6.46 1.68
CA ALA A 91 -8.80 7.88 1.71
C ALA A 91 -10.32 8.06 1.51
N SER A 92 -11.07 8.23 2.60
CA SER A 92 -12.52 8.35 2.60
C SER A 92 -13.00 9.72 2.08
N PRO A 93 -14.26 9.81 1.62
CA PRO A 93 -14.82 11.05 1.04
C PRO A 93 -14.78 12.25 1.99
N GLU A 94 -14.84 12.01 3.30
CA GLU A 94 -14.89 13.03 4.35
C GLU A 94 -13.49 13.53 4.75
N GLY A 95 -12.43 13.10 4.04
CA GLY A 95 -11.04 13.41 4.39
C GLY A 95 -10.51 12.62 5.59
N LEU A 96 -11.25 11.59 6.03
CA LEU A 96 -10.81 10.62 7.03
C LEU A 96 -10.26 9.38 6.32
N PHE A 97 -9.42 8.59 6.99
CA PHE A 97 -8.95 7.32 6.45
C PHE A 97 -9.73 6.16 7.09
N TYR A 98 -10.18 5.18 6.32
CA TYR A 98 -10.82 3.98 6.86
C TYR A 98 -9.88 3.27 7.85
N SER A 99 -8.59 3.26 7.57
CA SER A 99 -7.50 2.74 8.43
C SER A 99 -7.28 3.54 9.72
N SER A 100 -7.92 4.71 9.84
CA SER A 100 -7.87 5.57 11.02
C SER A 100 -9.15 5.52 11.86
N ARG A 101 -10.19 4.80 11.40
CA ARG A 101 -11.44 4.63 12.15
C ARG A 101 -11.24 3.74 13.39
N PRO A 102 -11.98 3.96 14.48
CA PRO A 102 -11.84 3.17 15.71
C PRO A 102 -11.94 1.65 15.50
N GLU A 103 -12.84 1.23 14.62
CA GLU A 103 -13.10 -0.18 14.31
C GLU A 103 -11.87 -0.84 13.66
N PHE A 104 -11.26 -0.19 12.66
CA PHE A 104 -10.03 -0.70 12.05
C PHE A 104 -8.86 -0.67 13.02
N LYS A 105 -8.73 0.39 13.84
CA LYS A 105 -7.69 0.46 14.88
C LYS A 105 -7.79 -0.71 15.86
N ALA A 106 -9.01 -1.06 16.28
CA ALA A 106 -9.26 -2.19 17.16
C ALA A 106 -8.93 -3.53 16.49
N ALA A 107 -9.36 -3.72 15.23
CA ALA A 107 -9.04 -4.90 14.44
C ALA A 107 -7.52 -5.09 14.26
N TYR A 108 -6.83 -4.02 13.87
CA TYR A 108 -5.37 -3.97 13.71
C TYR A 108 -4.64 -4.31 15.00
N ALA A 109 -5.05 -3.71 16.12
CA ALA A 109 -4.45 -3.98 17.42
C ALA A 109 -4.69 -5.43 17.87
N LYS A 110 -5.87 -6.00 17.56
CA LYS A 110 -6.19 -7.39 17.88
C LYS A 110 -5.36 -8.37 17.07
N ASP A 111 -5.22 -8.15 15.76
CA ASP A 111 -4.42 -9.01 14.89
C ASP A 111 -2.94 -8.98 15.27
N PHE A 112 -2.36 -7.77 15.46
CA PHE A 112 -0.98 -7.67 15.93
C PHE A 112 -0.79 -8.17 17.36
N GLY A 113 -1.78 -7.99 18.24
CA GLY A 113 -1.74 -8.50 19.61
C GLY A 113 -1.80 -10.03 19.70
N ALA A 114 -2.31 -10.70 18.65
CA ALA A 114 -2.31 -12.16 18.54
C ALA A 114 -0.95 -12.72 18.06
N MET A 115 0.02 -11.86 17.74
CA MET A 115 1.36 -12.23 17.28
C MET A 115 2.42 -11.70 18.24
N THR A 116 3.41 -12.53 18.54
CA THR A 116 4.64 -12.08 19.20
C THR A 116 5.48 -11.21 18.27
N LYS A 117 6.39 -10.42 18.86
CA LYS A 117 7.32 -9.57 18.11
C LYS A 117 8.17 -10.36 17.11
N ASP A 118 8.60 -11.55 17.50
CA ASP A 118 9.45 -12.38 16.66
C ASP A 118 8.67 -13.05 15.53
N GLU A 119 7.39 -13.39 15.76
CA GLU A 119 6.53 -13.90 14.69
C GLU A 119 6.33 -12.87 13.59
N TRP A 120 5.94 -11.64 13.94
CA TRP A 120 5.70 -10.63 12.92
C TRP A 120 7.01 -10.21 12.22
N ARG A 121 8.16 -10.26 12.91
CA ARG A 121 9.48 -10.05 12.27
C ARG A 121 9.82 -11.14 11.26
N ARG A 122 9.66 -12.41 11.63
CA ARG A 122 9.92 -13.56 10.74
C ARG A 122 9.02 -13.53 9.49
N ARG A 123 7.80 -13.01 9.64
CA ARG A 123 6.82 -12.81 8.55
C ARG A 123 7.05 -11.53 7.75
N GLY A 124 8.11 -10.77 7.99
CA GLY A 124 8.39 -9.53 7.25
C GLY A 124 7.49 -8.34 7.60
N LEU A 125 6.68 -8.41 8.66
CA LEU A 125 5.60 -7.43 8.93
C LEU A 125 6.06 -6.10 9.57
N HIS A 126 7.36 -5.86 9.64
CA HIS A 126 7.94 -4.66 10.23
C HIS A 126 7.41 -3.34 9.63
N TYR A 127 7.18 -3.34 8.31
CA TYR A 127 6.66 -2.19 7.58
C TYR A 127 5.20 -1.89 7.96
N TYR A 128 4.40 -2.94 8.17
CA TYR A 128 3.01 -2.86 8.60
C TYR A 128 2.84 -2.51 10.09
N HIS A 129 3.85 -2.76 10.93
CA HIS A 129 3.84 -2.44 12.37
C HIS A 129 4.38 -1.03 12.70
N GLN A 130 4.54 -0.14 11.71
CA GLN A 130 5.01 1.22 11.97
C GLN A 130 4.06 1.98 12.91
N ALA A 131 4.64 2.76 13.83
CA ALA A 131 3.86 3.54 14.79
C ALA A 131 2.93 4.55 14.10
N GLY A 132 1.74 4.73 14.65
CA GLY A 132 0.78 5.74 14.20
C GLY A 132 -0.05 5.30 12.98
N THR A 133 -0.31 6.25 12.08
CA THR A 133 -1.10 6.02 10.86
C THR A 133 -0.38 5.23 9.77
N PRO A 134 0.95 5.39 9.53
CA PRO A 134 1.64 4.65 8.47
C PRO A 134 1.38 3.15 8.51
N GLY A 135 1.70 2.46 9.61
CA GLY A 135 1.53 1.00 9.69
C GLY A 135 0.11 0.54 9.39
N ARG A 136 -0.89 1.24 9.94
CA ARG A 136 -2.31 0.94 9.67
C ARG A 136 -2.71 1.13 8.21
N SER A 137 -2.25 2.20 7.57
CA SER A 137 -2.59 2.48 6.17
C SER A 137 -1.93 1.47 5.23
N GLU A 138 -0.67 1.09 5.49
CA GLU A 138 0.01 0.03 4.73
C GLU A 138 -0.69 -1.33 4.93
N THR A 139 -1.08 -1.68 6.17
CA THR A 139 -1.84 -2.92 6.44
C THR A 139 -3.18 -2.92 5.73
N PHE A 140 -3.88 -1.78 5.73
CA PHE A 140 -5.14 -1.65 5.02
C PHE A 140 -4.95 -1.87 3.52
N ALA A 141 -3.98 -1.19 2.91
CA ALA A 141 -3.71 -1.28 1.48
C ALA A 141 -3.31 -2.69 1.05
N GLU A 142 -2.48 -3.36 1.83
CA GLU A 142 -2.04 -4.73 1.53
C GLU A 142 -3.18 -5.76 1.65
N ILE A 143 -3.95 -5.72 2.75
CA ILE A 143 -5.09 -6.63 2.92
C ILE A 143 -6.16 -6.35 1.86
N PHE A 144 -6.41 -5.08 1.54
CA PHE A 144 -7.29 -4.72 0.43
C PHE A 144 -6.80 -5.36 -0.87
N ALA A 145 -5.49 -5.34 -1.12
CA ALA A 145 -4.93 -5.91 -2.34
C ALA A 145 -5.15 -7.42 -2.44
N ASP A 146 -4.91 -8.14 -1.35
CA ASP A 146 -5.19 -9.58 -1.23
C ASP A 146 -6.68 -9.88 -1.42
N VAL A 147 -7.59 -9.10 -0.81
CA VAL A 147 -9.04 -9.25 -1.00
C VAL A 147 -9.46 -9.01 -2.45
N MET A 148 -8.78 -8.10 -3.15
CA MET A 148 -8.97 -7.85 -4.60
C MET A 148 -8.27 -8.91 -5.49
N GLY A 149 -7.64 -9.91 -4.87
CA GLY A 149 -7.14 -11.12 -5.51
C GLY A 149 -5.63 -11.21 -5.67
N GLN A 150 -4.86 -10.19 -5.27
CA GLN A 150 -3.39 -10.27 -5.24
C GLN A 150 -2.77 -9.10 -4.47
N GLY A 151 -1.97 -9.39 -3.44
CA GLY A 151 -1.08 -8.45 -2.74
C GLY A 151 0.34 -8.36 -3.30
N CYS A 152 1.18 -7.61 -2.58
CA CYS A 152 2.59 -7.34 -2.84
C CYS A 152 3.54 -8.05 -1.88
N HIS A 153 3.03 -8.61 -0.78
CA HIS A 153 3.87 -9.15 0.28
C HIS A 153 4.71 -10.34 -0.21
N PRO A 154 6.03 -10.38 0.08
CA PRO A 154 6.93 -11.42 -0.45
C PRO A 154 6.57 -12.85 -0.05
N GLU A 155 5.99 -13.03 1.14
CA GLU A 155 5.59 -14.35 1.67
C GLU A 155 4.18 -14.79 1.21
N GLY A 156 3.56 -14.04 0.29
CA GLY A 156 2.19 -14.24 -0.16
C GLY A 156 1.16 -13.58 0.74
N ASP A 157 -0.11 -14.00 0.61
CA ASP A 157 -1.27 -13.34 1.19
C ASP A 157 -1.15 -13.19 2.71
N ILE A 158 -1.20 -11.95 3.20
CA ILE A 158 -1.05 -11.66 4.63
C ILE A 158 -2.37 -11.82 5.39
N ILE A 159 -3.49 -11.95 4.67
CA ILE A 159 -4.84 -11.98 5.23
C ILE A 159 -5.07 -13.08 6.28
N GLN A 160 -4.32 -14.18 6.20
CA GLN A 160 -4.33 -15.25 7.19
C GLN A 160 -3.84 -14.81 8.57
N TRP A 161 -3.00 -13.77 8.63
CA TRP A 161 -2.46 -13.20 9.87
C TRP A 161 -3.25 -11.98 10.35
N PHE A 162 -4.16 -11.47 9.52
CA PHE A 162 -4.97 -10.30 9.80
C PHE A 162 -6.49 -10.55 9.60
N PRO A 163 -7.06 -11.59 10.23
CA PRO A 163 -8.46 -11.96 10.01
C PRO A 163 -9.45 -10.87 10.42
N ASN A 164 -9.18 -10.10 11.49
CA ASN A 164 -10.10 -9.05 11.94
C ASN A 164 -10.05 -7.84 11.00
N CYS A 165 -8.86 -7.46 10.52
CA CYS A 165 -8.73 -6.39 9.53
C CYS A 165 -9.35 -6.78 8.19
N LYS A 166 -9.19 -8.03 7.77
CA LYS A 166 -9.85 -8.60 6.58
C LYS A 166 -11.36 -8.47 6.68
N GLU A 167 -11.94 -8.90 7.79
CA GLU A 167 -13.40 -8.82 8.02
C GLU A 167 -13.91 -7.37 7.92
N TYR A 168 -13.21 -6.42 8.54
CA TYR A 168 -13.56 -5.01 8.43
C TYR A 168 -13.52 -4.50 6.98
N ILE A 169 -12.45 -4.83 6.23
CA ILE A 169 -12.29 -4.42 4.84
C ILE A 169 -13.38 -5.03 3.95
N GLU A 170 -13.66 -6.32 4.10
CA GLU A 170 -14.76 -6.98 3.39
C GLU A 170 -16.11 -6.35 3.75
N GLY A 171 -16.32 -5.95 5.01
CA GLY A 171 -17.51 -5.26 5.48
C GLY A 171 -17.77 -3.92 4.77
N ILE A 172 -16.72 -3.11 4.57
CA ILE A 172 -16.87 -1.82 3.86
C ILE A 172 -16.92 -1.98 2.33
N LEU A 173 -16.47 -3.12 1.79
CA LEU A 173 -16.52 -3.43 0.36
C LEU A 173 -17.88 -3.95 -0.13
N LYS A 174 -18.67 -4.57 0.75
CA LYS A 174 -20.07 -4.94 0.51
C LYS A 174 -20.92 -3.69 0.32
#